data_AF-A0A640KN89-F1
#
_entry.id   AF-A0A640KN89-F1
#
_cell.length_a   1.000
_cell.length_b   1.000
_cell.length_c   1.000
_cell.angle_alpha   90.00
_cell.angle_beta   90.00
_cell.angle_gamma   90.00
#
_symmetry.space_group_name_H-M   'P 1'
#
loop_
_entity.id
_entity.type
_entity.pdbx_description
1 polymer ?
#
loop_
_entity_poly.entity_id
_entity_poly.type
_entity_poly.pdbx_seq_one_letter_code
_entity_poly.pdbx_strand_id
1 'polypeptide(L)' 'MQAIQEDRMAYRASIACHERCVHNYFFNNFYWREKTCMENCLDKINQATVITNINYGKFEDVESKK' A
#
# COMPACT_ATOMS: atom_id res chain seq x y z
N MET A 1 -4.05 14.95 11.64
CA MET A 1 -5.04 13.96 11.18
C MET A 1 -4.55 13.13 10.00
N GLN A 2 -3.74 13.67 9.08
CA GLN A 2 -3.15 12.92 7.96
C GLN A 2 -2.25 11.74 8.39
N ALA A 3 -1.37 11.93 9.38
CA ALA A 3 -0.47 10.87 9.85
C ALA A 3 -1.20 9.59 10.35
N ILE A 4 -2.38 9.72 10.97
CA ILE A 4 -3.16 8.57 11.46
C ILE A 4 -3.77 7.78 10.28
N GLN A 5 -4.14 8.48 9.20
CA GLN A 5 -4.61 7.83 7.98
C GLN A 5 -3.46 7.16 7.22
N GLU A 6 -2.29 7.79 7.16
CA GLU A 6 -1.08 7.20 6.57
C GLU A 6 -0.65 5.94 7.32
N ASP A 7 -0.64 5.95 8.66
CA ASP A 7 -0.35 4.76 9.47
C ASP A 7 -1.36 3.62 9.24
N ARG A 8 -2.66 3.96 9.15
CA ARG A 8 -3.71 2.96 8.86
C ARG A 8 -3.58 2.37 7.45
N MET A 9 -3.20 3.19 6.47
CA MET A 9 -2.96 2.71 5.10
C MET A 9 -1.69 1.87 5.03
N ALA A 10 -0.62 2.27 5.71
CA ALA A 10 0.61 1.49 5.80
C ALA A 10 0.38 0.12 6.45
N TYR A 11 -0.43 0.05 7.52
CA TYR A 11 -0.79 -1.21 8.16
C TYR A 11 -1.65 -2.12 7.26
N ARG A 12 -2.61 -1.56 6.52
CA ARG A 12 -3.42 -2.36 5.57
C ARG A 12 -2.60 -2.84 4.38
N ALA A 13 -1.69 -1.99 3.88
CA ALA A 13 -0.76 -2.34 2.81
C ALA A 13 0.17 -3.48 3.23
N SER A 14 0.71 -3.42 4.45
CA SER A 14 1.60 -4.46 4.96
C SER A 14 0.89 -5.81 5.10
N ILE A 15 -0.35 -5.85 5.60
CA ILE A 15 -1.16 -7.08 5.67
C ILE A 15 -1.44 -7.63 4.27
N ALA A 16 -1.91 -6.79 3.34
CA ALA A 16 -2.24 -7.24 1.98
C ALA A 16 -1.02 -7.81 1.26
N CYS A 17 0.15 -7.17 1.40
CA CYS A 17 1.39 -7.70 0.86
C CYS A 17 1.82 -8.98 1.56
N HIS A 18 1.65 -9.06 2.89
CA HIS A 18 1.97 -10.26 3.66
C HIS A 18 1.14 -11.46 3.21
N GLU A 19 -0.18 -11.31 3.07
CA GLU A 19 -1.08 -12.35 2.54
C GLU A 19 -0.70 -12.77 1.12
N ARG A 20 -0.21 -11.83 0.30
CA ARG A 20 0.16 -12.06 -1.10
C ARG A 20 1.54 -12.68 -1.30
N CYS A 21 2.48 -12.44 -0.40
CA CYS A 21 3.89 -12.77 -0.60
C CYS A 21 4.43 -13.80 0.39
N VAL A 22 3.84 -13.91 1.58
CA VAL A 22 4.27 -14.86 2.61
C VAL A 22 3.33 -16.05 2.57
N HIS A 23 3.86 -17.21 2.17
CA HIS A 23 3.06 -18.42 1.97
C HIS A 23 3.53 -19.58 2.86
N ASN A 24 4.76 -19.51 3.39
CA ASN A 24 5.35 -20.56 4.19
C ASN A 24 5.63 -20.09 5.63
N TYR A 25 4.59 -20.13 6.47
CA TYR A 25 4.70 -19.87 7.91
C TYR A 25 5.52 -20.93 8.65
N PHE A 26 5.70 -22.11 8.06
CA PHE A 26 6.36 -23.25 8.72
C PHE A 26 7.87 -23.09 8.89
N PHE A 27 8.54 -22.35 8.01
CA PHE A 27 10.00 -22.30 8.02
C PHE A 27 10.60 -21.09 8.75
N ASN A 28 9.76 -20.17 9.26
CA ASN A 28 10.13 -18.95 10.00
C ASN A 28 11.27 -18.11 9.37
N ASN A 29 11.62 -18.41 8.12
CA ASN A 29 12.69 -17.82 7.36
C ASN A 29 12.00 -17.07 6.24
N PHE A 30 11.97 -15.74 6.35
CA PHE A 30 11.64 -14.88 5.23
C PHE A 30 12.65 -15.18 4.13
N TYR A 31 12.23 -15.94 3.11
CA TYR A 31 13.10 -16.22 1.99
C TYR A 31 13.34 -14.92 1.22
N TRP A 32 14.50 -14.79 0.59
CA TRP A 32 14.83 -13.63 -0.26
C TRP A 32 13.72 -13.30 -1.27
N ARG A 33 13.04 -14.33 -1.79
CA ARG A 33 11.89 -14.17 -2.70
C ARG A 33 10.67 -13.51 -2.04
N GLU A 34 10.35 -13.89 -0.81
CA GLU A 34 9.24 -13.31 -0.05
C GLU A 34 9.55 -11.86 0.30
N LYS A 35 10.80 -11.57 0.70
CA LYS A 35 11.27 -10.19 0.93
C LYS A 35 11.12 -9.33 -0.33
N THR A 36 11.65 -9.76 -1.48
CA THR A 36 11.54 -9.01 -2.74
C THR A 36 10.08 -8.85 -3.18
N CYS A 37 9.24 -9.86 -2.96
CA CYS A 37 7.80 -9.75 -3.24
C CYS A 37 7.15 -8.66 -2.37
N MET A 38 7.45 -8.64 -1.06
CA MET A 38 6.94 -7.63 -0.12
C MET A 38 7.36 -6.21 -0.52
N GLU A 39 8.64 -6.01 -0.83
CA GLU A 39 9.17 -4.70 -1.26
C GLU A 39 8.47 -4.21 -2.53
N ASN A 40 8.34 -5.07 -3.55
CA ASN A 40 7.65 -4.72 -4.79
C ASN A 40 6.15 -4.46 -4.59
N CYS A 41 5.51 -5.19 -3.68
CA CYS A 41 4.09 -5.00 -3.37
C CYS A 41 3.85 -3.66 -2.69
N LEU A 42 4.66 -3.31 -1.68
CA LEU A 42 4.56 -2.03 -0.98
C LEU A 42 4.84 -0.85 -1.91
N ASP A 43 5.83 -0.96 -2.79
CA ASP A 43 6.14 0.09 -3.76
C ASP A 43 4.97 0.34 -4.74
N LYS A 44 4.34 -0.73 -5.24
CA LYS A 44 3.15 -0.63 -6.09
C LYS A 44 1.95 -0.03 -5.37
N ILE A 45 1.73 -0.37 -4.10
CA ILE A 45 0.63 0.21 -3.30
C ILE A 45 0.89 1.71 -3.07
N ASN A 46 2.13 2.09 -2.77
CA ASN A 46 2.48 3.51 -2.63
C ASN A 46 2.25 4.27 -3.93
N GLN A 47 2.67 3.72 -5.07
CA GLN A 47 2.40 4.32 -6.39
C GLN A 47 0.90 4.47 -6.66
N ALA A 48 0.10 3.43 -6.39
CA ALA A 48 -1.35 3.48 -6.55
C ALA A 48 -2.00 4.51 -5.61
N THR A 49 -1.50 4.65 -4.38
CA THR A 49 -2.00 5.61 -3.39
C THR A 49 -1.71 7.04 -3.84
N VAL A 50 -0.50 7.31 -4.34
CA VAL A 50 -0.13 8.62 -4.92
C VAL A 50 -1.05 8.97 -6.10
N ILE A 51 -1.26 8.03 -7.03
CA ILE A 51 -2.13 8.23 -8.19
C ILE A 51 -3.58 8.50 -7.75
N THR A 52 -4.08 7.73 -6.78
CA THR A 52 -5.45 7.89 -6.26
C THR A 52 -5.63 9.25 -5.61
N ASN A 53 -4.67 9.70 -4.80
CA ASN A 53 -4.70 11.03 -4.18
C ASN A 53 -4.67 12.17 -5.22
N ILE A 54 -3.87 12.04 -6.29
CA ILE A 54 -3.84 13.01 -7.39
C ILE A 54 -5.20 13.09 -8.09
N ASN A 55 -5.81 11.93 -8.37
CA ASN A 55 -7.10 11.89 -9.05
C ASN A 55 -8.24 12.38 -8.16
N TYR A 56 -8.20 12.10 -6.86
CA TYR A 56 -9.17 12.59 -5.90
C TYR A 56 -9.11 14.12 -5.78
N GLY A 57 -7.92 14.71 -5.67
CA GLY A 57 -7.76 16.18 -5.68
C GLY A 57 -8.27 16.83 -6.97
N LYS A 58 -8.07 16.19 -8.13
CA LYS A 58 -8.67 16.65 -9.40
C LYS A 58 -10.20 16.58 -9.40
N PHE A 59 -10.78 15.57 -8.75
CA PHE A 59 -12.23 15.46 -8.61
C PHE A 59 -12.79 16.56 -7.70
N GLU A 60 -12.15 16.81 -6.55
CA GLU A 60 -12.55 17.89 -5.63
C GLU A 60 -12.44 19.27 -6.29
N ASP A 61 -11.40 19.52 -7.09
CA ASP A 61 -11.26 20.78 -7.85
C ASP A 61 -12.37 20.99 -8.90
N VAL A 62 -12.90 19.90 -9.46
CA VAL A 62 -14.01 19.95 -10.43
C VAL A 62 -15.35 20.12 -9.71
N GLU A 63 -15.53 19.49 -8.55
CA GLU A 63 -16.76 19.60 -7.76
C GLU A 63 -16.88 20.96 -7.05
N SER A 64 -15.76 21.53 -6.58
CA SER A 64 -15.69 22.85 -5.93
C SER A 64 -15.99 24.02 -6.88
N LYS A 65 -15.84 23.83 -8.20
CA LYS A 65 -16.12 24.85 -9.23
C LYS A 65 -17.55 24.82 -9.76
N LYS A 66 -18.42 23.97 -9.21
CA LYS A 66 -19.81 23.79 -9.63
C LYS A 66 -20.77 24.46 -8.66
#